data_AF-A0A9P4GGY0-F1
#
_entry.id   AF-A0A9P4GGY0-F1
#
_cell.length_a   1.000
_cell.length_b   1.000
_cell.length_c   1.000
_cell.angle_alpha   90.00
_cell.angle_beta   90.00
_cell.angle_gamma   90.00
#
_symmetry.space_group_name_H-M   'P 1'
#
loop_
_entity.id
_entity.type
_entity.pdbx_description
1 polymer ?
#
loop_
_entity_poly.entity_id
_entity_poly.type
_entity_poly.pdbx_seq_one_letter_code
_entity_poly.pdbx_strand_id
1 'polypeptide(L)'
;MSCNEPDNRVDPSHHFNVNGGTTQVVKTAGGRTESAANNLYQIYQSSKIGMVSIVHHTTCPWSPRDVKANIRSDVQTLKSSPYVRDEIPIIGYVLDTAKGQVQPESRSPSPPAIIQNLVMPLLWHSTGKSTPK
;
A
#
# COMPACT_ATOMS: atom_id res chain seq x y z
N MET A 1 6.24 1.02 0.27
CA MET A 1 6.54 2.17 -0.60
C MET A 1 5.69 3.35 -0.17
N SER A 2 6.27 4.53 0.01
CA SER A 2 5.55 5.78 0.21
C SER A 2 6.24 6.95 -0.52
N CYS A 3 5.56 8.08 -0.62
CA CYS A 3 6.14 9.32 -1.13
C CYS A 3 7.22 9.85 -0.19
N ASN A 4 8.26 10.48 -0.73
CA ASN A 4 9.29 11.21 0.03
C ASN A 4 8.96 12.69 0.23
N GLU A 5 7.68 13.05 0.16
CA GLU A 5 7.23 14.44 0.36
C GLU A 5 7.47 14.83 1.81
N PRO A 6 7.98 16.05 2.08
CA PRO A 6 8.23 16.50 3.44
C PRO A 6 6.94 16.73 4.26
N ASP A 7 5.77 16.66 3.63
CA ASP A 7 4.48 16.75 4.31
C ASP A 7 4.28 15.57 5.27
N ASN A 8 4.19 15.86 6.57
CA ASN A 8 3.95 14.86 7.60
C ASN A 8 2.69 14.01 7.35
N ARG A 9 1.67 14.55 6.67
CA ARG A 9 0.44 13.81 6.36
C ARG A 9 0.67 12.63 5.44
N VAL A 10 1.77 12.59 4.69
CA VAL A 10 2.12 11.46 3.81
C VAL A 10 2.96 10.39 4.51
N ASP A 11 3.33 10.61 5.78
CA ASP A 11 4.15 9.66 6.53
C ASP A 11 3.32 8.40 6.86
N PRO A 12 3.72 7.20 6.38
CA PRO A 12 2.93 6.00 6.60
C PRO A 12 2.83 5.59 8.08
N SER A 13 3.64 6.15 8.98
CA SER A 13 3.58 5.83 10.40
C SER A 13 2.26 6.24 11.07
N HIS A 14 1.54 7.21 10.50
CA HIS A 14 0.21 7.63 10.98
C HIS A 14 -0.89 6.61 10.67
N HIS A 15 -0.65 5.69 9.74
CA HIS A 15 -1.68 4.80 9.19
C HIS A 15 -1.31 3.31 9.25
N PHE A 16 -0.02 3.01 9.35
CA PHE A 16 0.52 1.65 9.38
C PHE A 16 1.43 1.48 10.59
N ASN A 17 1.46 0.27 11.16
CA ASN A 17 2.38 -0.05 12.24
C ASN A 17 3.83 -0.21 11.73
N VAL A 18 4.51 0.91 11.49
CA VAL A 18 5.89 0.93 10.97
C VAL A 18 6.95 0.95 12.07
N ASN A 19 6.55 1.25 13.31
CA ASN A 19 7.47 1.42 14.45
C ASN A 19 7.84 0.09 15.14
N GLY A 20 7.20 -1.02 14.75
CA GLY A 20 7.46 -2.35 15.34
C GLY A 20 8.76 -3.04 14.91
N GLY A 21 9.67 -2.35 14.20
CA GLY A 21 10.96 -2.89 13.76
C GLY A 21 10.92 -3.93 12.63
N THR A 22 9.73 -4.41 12.26
CA THR A 22 9.54 -5.41 11.19
C THR A 22 9.18 -4.81 9.84
N THR A 23 9.01 -3.49 9.76
CA THR A 23 8.54 -2.79 8.55
C THR A 23 9.67 -1.95 7.97
N GLN A 24 9.94 -2.13 6.69
CA GLN A 24 10.86 -1.26 5.94
C GLN A 24 10.08 -0.26 5.09
N VAL A 25 10.34 1.03 5.30
CA VAL A 25 9.72 2.11 4.53
C VAL A 25 10.70 2.63 3.49
N VAL A 26 10.46 2.28 2.23
CA VAL A 26 11.15 2.88 1.08
C VAL A 26 10.35 4.10 0.61
N LYS A 27 11.00 5.26 0.63
CA LYS A 27 10.41 6.53 0.15
C LYS A 27 11.00 6.93 -1.20
N THR A 28 10.15 7.31 -2.15
CA THR A 28 10.55 7.80 -3.49
C THR A 28 9.71 9.00 -3.91
N ALA A 29 10.15 9.73 -4.95
CA ALA A 29 9.36 10.78 -5.57
C ALA A 29 8.01 10.22 -6.03
N GLY A 30 6.93 10.72 -5.42
CA GLY A 30 5.56 10.28 -5.69
C GLY A 30 5.26 8.83 -5.28
N GLY A 31 6.12 8.18 -4.49
CA GLY A 31 5.91 6.80 -4.05
C GLY A 31 6.02 5.74 -5.14
N ARG A 32 6.52 6.11 -6.33
CA ARG A 32 6.68 5.21 -7.49
C ARG A 32 7.70 4.10 -7.22
N THR A 33 7.39 2.90 -7.69
CA THR A 33 8.27 1.72 -7.53
C THR A 33 9.42 1.69 -8.53
N GLU A 34 9.19 2.20 -9.73
CA GLU A 34 10.18 2.23 -10.82
C GLU A 34 11.49 2.91 -10.40
N SER A 35 11.41 4.04 -9.68
CA SER A 35 12.57 4.78 -9.21
C SER A 35 13.34 4.10 -8.06
N ALA A 36 12.82 2.99 -7.52
CA ALA A 36 13.44 2.23 -6.43
C ALA A 36 13.76 0.77 -6.78
N ALA A 37 13.70 0.37 -8.05
CA ALA A 37 13.86 -1.03 -8.45
C ALA A 37 15.13 -1.69 -7.86
N ASN A 38 16.29 -1.02 -7.93
CA ASN A 38 17.55 -1.54 -7.40
C ASN A 38 17.56 -1.67 -5.87
N ASN A 39 17.00 -0.69 -5.16
CA ASN A 39 16.91 -0.72 -3.69
C ASN A 39 15.94 -1.82 -3.24
N LEU A 40 14.79 -1.90 -3.91
CA LEU A 40 13.78 -2.92 -3.66
C LEU A 40 14.34 -4.32 -3.86
N TYR A 41 15.12 -4.54 -4.92
CA TYR A 41 15.81 -5.80 -5.14
C TYR A 41 16.66 -6.21 -3.93
N GLN A 42 17.53 -5.32 -3.45
CA GLN A 42 18.39 -5.60 -2.30
C GLN A 42 17.58 -5.89 -1.03
N ILE A 43 16.47 -5.17 -0.82
CA ILE A 43 15.56 -5.40 0.30
C ILE A 43 14.91 -6.79 0.22
N TYR A 44 14.41 -7.19 -0.95
CA TYR A 44 13.80 -8.52 -1.13
C TYR A 44 14.81 -9.66 -0.95
N GLN A 45 16.07 -9.46 -1.32
CA GLN A 45 17.11 -10.48 -1.17
C GLN A 45 17.64 -10.60 0.27
N SER A 46 17.74 -9.49 0.99
CA SER A 46 18.28 -9.45 2.35
C SER A 46 17.22 -9.70 3.44
N SER A 47 15.94 -9.59 3.10
CA SER A 47 14.84 -9.64 4.06
C SER A 47 13.74 -10.59 3.62
N LYS A 48 13.22 -11.41 4.55
CA LYS A 48 11.99 -12.18 4.31
C LYS A 48 10.78 -11.24 4.40
N ILE A 49 10.42 -10.64 3.27
CA ILE A 49 9.23 -9.79 3.16
C ILE A 49 7.98 -10.67 3.07
N GLY A 50 7.04 -10.47 3.99
CA GLY A 50 5.75 -11.18 4.02
C GLY A 50 4.61 -10.45 3.31
N MET A 51 4.75 -9.15 3.03
CA MET A 51 3.77 -8.32 2.33
C MET A 51 4.42 -7.02 1.85
N VAL A 52 3.94 -6.48 0.74
CA VAL A 52 4.35 -5.17 0.21
C VAL A 52 3.14 -4.24 0.14
N SER A 53 3.22 -3.12 0.84
CA SER A 53 2.23 -2.04 0.73
C SER A 53 2.77 -0.92 -0.14
N ILE A 54 2.02 -0.54 -1.18
CA ILE A 54 2.29 0.64 -2.00
C ILE A 54 1.29 1.73 -1.63
N VAL A 55 1.76 2.85 -1.09
CA VAL A 55 0.91 3.95 -0.65
C VAL A 55 1.15 5.14 -1.55
N HIS A 56 0.12 5.51 -2.31
CA HIS A 56 0.07 6.77 -3.03
C HIS A 56 -0.89 7.71 -2.35
N HIS A 57 -0.66 9.01 -2.47
CA HIS A 57 -1.51 10.00 -1.83
C HIS A 57 -2.12 10.98 -2.84
N THR A 58 -3.26 11.56 -2.49
CA THR A 58 -3.92 12.61 -3.29
C THR A 58 -3.05 13.86 -3.35
N THR A 59 -3.20 14.62 -4.44
CA THR A 59 -2.53 15.91 -4.68
C THR A 59 -0.99 15.86 -4.63
N CYS A 60 -0.39 14.72 -4.98
CA CYS A 60 1.07 14.60 -5.03
C CYS A 60 1.67 15.48 -6.13
N PRO A 61 2.62 16.38 -5.82
CA PRO A 61 3.24 17.27 -6.81
C PRO A 61 4.11 16.51 -7.81
N TRP A 62 4.67 15.37 -7.42
CA TRP A 62 5.55 14.56 -8.28
C TRP A 62 4.83 13.44 -9.03
N SER A 63 3.55 13.19 -8.71
CA SER A 63 2.72 12.23 -9.41
C SER A 63 1.28 12.72 -9.58
N PRO A 64 1.05 13.87 -10.25
CA PRO A 64 -0.26 14.53 -10.32
C PRO A 64 -1.30 13.79 -11.19
N ARG A 65 -0.93 12.65 -11.78
CA ARG A 65 -1.80 11.84 -12.66
C ARG A 65 -2.81 11.03 -11.84
N ASP A 66 -3.57 10.16 -12.52
CA ASP A 66 -4.47 9.20 -11.89
C ASP A 66 -3.71 8.33 -10.87
N VAL A 67 -3.92 8.63 -9.59
CA VAL A 67 -3.33 7.95 -8.44
C VAL A 67 -3.60 6.44 -8.50
N LYS A 68 -4.80 6.03 -8.88
CA LYS A 68 -5.18 4.61 -8.96
C LYS A 68 -4.46 3.92 -10.12
N ALA A 69 -4.32 4.61 -11.25
CA ALA A 69 -3.54 4.09 -12.37
C ALA A 69 -2.06 3.91 -12.01
N ASN A 70 -1.47 4.88 -11.29
CA ASN A 70 -0.09 4.77 -10.79
C ASN A 70 0.07 3.58 -9.85
N ILE A 71 -0.83 3.41 -8.89
CA ILE A 71 -0.85 2.24 -8.00
C ILE A 71 -0.89 0.95 -8.81
N ARG A 72 -1.81 0.83 -9.78
CA ARG A 72 -1.96 -0.38 -10.59
C ARG A 72 -0.71 -0.68 -11.41
N SER A 73 -0.11 0.36 -12.01
CA SER A 73 1.15 0.24 -12.74
C SER A 73 2.26 -0.25 -11.83
N ASP A 74 2.42 0.33 -10.64
CA ASP A 74 3.47 -0.03 -9.70
C ASP A 74 3.29 -1.45 -9.15
N VAL A 75 2.04 -1.86 -8.87
CA VAL A 75 1.69 -3.24 -8.51
C VAL A 75 2.10 -4.19 -9.63
N GLN A 76 1.77 -3.85 -10.89
CA GLN A 76 2.12 -4.68 -12.04
C GLN A 76 3.64 -4.80 -12.21
N THR A 77 4.37 -3.69 -12.06
CA THR A 77 5.83 -3.66 -12.13
C THR A 77 6.45 -4.62 -11.11
N LEU A 78 6.00 -4.57 -9.85
CA LEU A 78 6.51 -5.47 -8.81
C LEU A 78 6.17 -6.93 -9.10
N LYS A 79 4.95 -7.23 -9.56
CA LYS A 79 4.56 -8.61 -9.91
C LYS A 79 5.31 -9.18 -11.10
N SER A 80 5.64 -8.35 -12.08
CA SER A 80 6.43 -8.78 -13.23
C SER A 80 7.92 -8.93 -12.92
N SER A 81 8.36 -8.54 -11.72
CA SER A 81 9.76 -8.57 -11.34
C SER A 81 10.18 -10.00 -10.98
N PRO A 82 11.27 -10.54 -11.56
CA PRO A 82 11.79 -11.87 -11.20
C PRO A 82 12.32 -11.94 -9.76
N TYR A 83 12.38 -10.80 -9.07
CA TYR A 83 12.91 -10.66 -7.72
C TYR A 83 11.84 -10.65 -6.64
N VAL A 84 10.58 -10.46 -7.03
CA VAL A 84 9.46 -10.51 -6.10
C VAL A 84 8.86 -11.90 -6.21
N ARG A 85 8.84 -12.63 -5.10
CA ARG A 85 8.27 -13.97 -5.06
C ARG A 85 6.75 -13.88 -5.25
N ASP A 86 6.20 -14.75 -6.09
CA ASP A 86 4.79 -14.72 -6.50
C ASP A 86 3.81 -14.81 -5.32
N GLU A 87 4.21 -15.44 -4.21
CA GLU A 87 3.38 -15.58 -3.02
C GLU A 87 3.28 -14.31 -2.16
N ILE A 88 4.14 -13.31 -2.38
CA ILE A 88 4.15 -12.09 -1.58
C ILE A 88 2.93 -11.24 -1.95
N PRO A 89 1.98 -10.99 -1.02
CA PRO A 89 0.87 -10.10 -1.29
C PRO A 89 1.36 -8.68 -1.53
N ILE A 90 0.92 -8.07 -2.62
CA ILE A 90 1.16 -6.66 -2.92
C ILE A 90 -0.18 -5.94 -2.87
N ILE A 91 -0.31 -4.96 -1.98
CA ILE A 91 -1.55 -4.18 -1.80
C ILE A 91 -1.25 -2.71 -2.07
N GLY A 92 -2.01 -2.15 -3.00
CA GLY A 92 -2.02 -0.72 -3.27
C GLY A 92 -3.01 0.03 -2.39
N TYR A 93 -2.64 1.21 -1.92
CA TYR A 93 -3.45 2.08 -1.08
C TYR A 93 -3.47 3.51 -1.61
N VAL A 94 -4.63 4.13 -1.52
CA VAL A 94 -4.83 5.56 -1.70
C VAL A 94 -4.92 6.21 -0.33
N LEU A 95 -4.08 7.21 -0.09
CA LEU A 95 -4.13 8.11 1.05
C LEU A 95 -4.78 9.44 0.61
N ASP A 96 -5.97 9.72 1.11
CA ASP A 96 -6.60 11.04 0.98
C ASP A 96 -5.96 11.98 2.00
N THR A 97 -5.07 12.87 1.56
CA THR A 97 -4.32 13.82 2.42
C THR A 97 -5.19 14.91 3.01
N ALA A 98 -6.36 15.18 2.42
CA ALA A 98 -7.32 16.14 2.96
C ALA A 98 -8.10 15.54 4.13
N LYS A 99 -8.40 14.24 4.06
CA LYS A 99 -9.14 13.51 5.11
C LYS A 99 -8.27 12.74 6.10
N GLY A 100 -6.99 12.52 5.77
CA GLY A 100 -6.10 11.64 6.53
C GLY A 100 -6.55 10.17 6.51
N GLN A 101 -7.18 9.73 5.42
CA GLN A 101 -7.77 8.39 5.32
C GLN A 101 -7.01 7.53 4.32
N VAL A 102 -6.72 6.30 4.71
CA VAL A 102 -6.11 5.29 3.84
C VAL A 102 -7.16 4.24 3.46
N GLN A 103 -7.26 3.96 2.17
CA GLN A 103 -8.14 2.92 1.64
C GLN A 103 -7.41 2.03 0.63
N PRO A 104 -7.64 0.71 0.62
CA PRO A 104 -7.08 -0.15 -0.40
C PRO A 104 -7.63 0.21 -1.77
N GLU A 105 -6.78 0.19 -2.79
CA GLU A 105 -7.22 0.27 -4.17
C GLU A 105 -7.89 -1.05 -4.53
N SER A 106 -9.20 -1.01 -4.72
CA SER A 106 -10.14 -2.15 -4.79
C SER A 106 -9.93 -3.12 -5.96
N ARG A 107 -8.81 -3.02 -6.67
CA ARG A 107 -8.41 -3.89 -7.77
C ARG A 107 -7.05 -4.57 -7.59
N SER A 108 -6.36 -4.37 -6.46
CA SER A 108 -5.23 -5.25 -6.12
C SER A 108 -5.81 -6.64 -5.86
N PRO A 109 -5.40 -7.71 -6.58
CA PRO A 109 -5.95 -9.03 -6.35
C PRO A 109 -5.78 -9.36 -4.87
N SER A 110 -6.89 -9.79 -4.30
CA SER A 110 -7.04 -10.10 -2.88
C SER A 110 -5.83 -10.86 -2.35
N PRO A 111 -5.31 -10.54 -1.15
CA PRO A 111 -4.39 -11.44 -0.48
C PRO A 111 -5.02 -12.84 -0.44
N PRO A 112 -4.22 -13.93 -0.52
CA PRO A 112 -4.73 -15.28 -0.31
C PRO A 112 -5.61 -15.28 0.94
N ALA A 113 -6.74 -16.00 0.90
CA ALA A 113 -7.88 -15.92 1.83
C ALA A 113 -7.54 -16.00 3.34
N ILE A 114 -6.29 -16.28 3.69
CA ILE A 114 -5.73 -16.33 5.04
C ILE A 114 -5.77 -14.95 5.76
N ILE A 115 -5.73 -13.81 5.05
CA ILE A 115 -5.67 -12.48 5.69
C ILE A 115 -7.04 -11.80 5.88
N GLN A 116 -8.15 -12.42 5.46
CA GLN A 116 -9.49 -11.85 5.73
C GLN A 116 -9.86 -11.85 7.23
N ASN A 117 -9.24 -12.72 8.02
CA ASN A 117 -9.56 -12.87 9.46
C ASN A 117 -8.94 -11.80 10.38
N LEU A 118 -8.05 -10.93 9.89
CA LEU A 118 -7.38 -9.93 10.73
C LEU A 118 -7.91 -8.50 10.58
N VAL A 119 -8.80 -8.24 9.61
CA VAL A 119 -9.32 -6.88 9.33
C VAL A 119 -10.84 -6.77 9.57
N MET A 120 -11.53 -7.88 9.86
CA MET A 120 -13.01 -7.94 9.89
C MET A 120 -13.76 -7.70 11.23
N PRO A 121 -13.18 -7.43 12.41
CA PRO A 121 -14.03 -7.06 13.55
C PRO A 121 -14.48 -5.58 13.55
N LEU A 122 -13.82 -4.69 12.80
CA LEU A 122 -14.01 -3.23 12.96
C LEU A 122 -14.99 -2.58 11.97
N LEU A 123 -15.53 -3.32 10.99
CA LEU A 123 -16.45 -2.75 9.99
C LEU A 123 -17.89 -3.29 10.07
N TRP A 124 -18.22 -4.22 10.97
CA TRP A 124 -19.55 -4.84 11.01
C TRP A 124 -20.60 -4.08 11.84
N HIS A 125 -20.22 -3.14 12.71
CA HIS A 125 -21.18 -2.50 13.63
C HIS A 125 -21.90 -1.25 13.09
N SER A 126 -21.69 -0.83 11.83
CA SER A 126 -22.23 0.45 11.33
C SER A 126 -23.10 0.35 10.07
N THR A 127 -23.80 -0.77 9.85
CA THR A 127 -24.97 -0.74 8.97
C THR A 127 -26.14 -1.48 9.61
N GLY A 128 -26.95 -0.73 10.35
CA GLY A 128 -28.31 -1.11 10.62
C GLY A 128 -29.06 -1.23 9.29
N LYS A 129 -29.37 -2.46 8.89
CA LYS A 129 -30.45 -2.74 7.94
C LYS A 129 -31.37 -3.78 8.57
N SER A 130 -32.54 -3.29 8.94
CA SER A 130 -33.73 -4.02 9.31
C SER A 130 -34.01 -5.16 8.34
N THR A 131 -34.24 -6.36 8.88
CA THR A 131 -34.88 -7.48 8.19
C THR A 131 -36.37 -7.20 8.01
N PRO A 132 -36.97 -7.35 6.82
CA PRO A 132 -38.40 -7.52 6.71
C PRO A 132 -38.79 -8.95 7.09
N LYS A 133 -39.99 -9.08 7.66
CA LYS A 133 -40.62 -10.29 8.23
C LYS A 133 -40.70 -11.46 7.26
#